data_AF-A0A2M7VY76-F1
#
_entry.id   AF-A0A2M7VY76-F1
#
_cell.length_a   1.000
_cell.length_b   1.000
_cell.length_c   1.000
_cell.angle_alpha   90.00
_cell.angle_beta   90.00
_cell.angle_gamma   90.00
#
_symmetry.space_group_name_H-M   'P 1'
#
loop_
_entity.id
_entity.type
_entity.pdbx_description
1 polymer ?
#
loop_
_entity_poly.entity_id
_entity_poly.type
_entity_poly.pdbx_seq_one_letter_code
_entity_poly.pdbx_strand_id
1 'polypeptide(L)'
;LFNRSKSAQDYWTIINHELLNGKIVYALSCKSGNILGKRAYELENAAYIGYKDDFVFMMDEDYTFKPLNDPKSRPFMEASNQVMISLLKGKSAKEASQKSIDKFKNNYQKLLTSNTDIDSLTAAQFLWWNARNQVCLGGGEEVI
;
A
#
# COMPACT_ATOMS: atom_id res chain seq x y z
N LEU A 1 -32.99 -9.42 -7.62
CA LEU A 1 -32.16 -9.42 -8.85
C LEU A 1 -31.80 -7.97 -9.20
N PHE A 2 -30.86 -7.37 -8.48
CA PHE A 2 -30.32 -6.06 -8.85
C PHE A 2 -28.99 -6.30 -9.57
N ASN A 3 -29.05 -6.18 -10.89
CA ASN A 3 -27.89 -6.24 -11.76
C ASN A 3 -27.09 -4.94 -11.55
N ARG A 4 -26.06 -4.98 -10.69
CA ARG A 4 -25.08 -3.90 -10.59
C ARG A 4 -24.26 -3.93 -11.88
N SER A 5 -24.64 -3.10 -12.85
CA SER A 5 -23.81 -2.79 -14.00
C SER A 5 -22.44 -2.35 -13.49
N LYS A 6 -21.38 -3.08 -13.88
CA LYS A 6 -19.98 -2.68 -13.69
C LYS A 6 -19.81 -1.25 -14.15
N SER A 7 -19.28 -0.39 -13.30
CA SER A 7 -19.12 1.03 -13.63
C SER A 7 -18.02 1.16 -14.70
N ALA A 8 -18.09 2.21 -15.52
CA ALA A 8 -17.06 2.48 -16.54
C ALA A 8 -15.64 2.57 -15.96
N GLN A 9 -15.50 2.85 -14.65
CA GLN A 9 -14.23 2.82 -13.92
C GLN A 9 -13.56 1.43 -13.98
N ASP A 10 -14.35 0.35 -13.92
CA ASP A 10 -13.85 -1.02 -13.94
C ASP A 10 -13.23 -1.39 -15.31
N TYR A 11 -13.66 -0.74 -16.41
CA TYR A 11 -13.18 -1.06 -17.75
C TYR A 11 -11.78 -0.49 -18.05
N TRP A 12 -11.43 0.68 -17.50
CA TRP A 12 -10.14 1.33 -17.81
C TRP A 12 -8.96 0.75 -17.04
N THR A 13 -9.16 0.16 -15.86
CA THR A 13 -8.07 -0.38 -15.02
C THR A 13 -7.64 -1.80 -15.40
N ILE A 14 -8.31 -2.45 -16.36
CA ILE A 14 -8.11 -3.88 -16.70
C ILE A 14 -7.25 -4.06 -17.97
N ILE A 15 -7.05 -3.00 -18.73
CA ILE A 15 -6.23 -3.03 -19.95
C ILE A 15 -4.77 -3.30 -19.54
N ASN A 16 -4.13 -4.29 -20.18
CA ASN A 16 -2.72 -4.63 -20.02
C ASN A 16 -2.29 -5.34 -18.71
N HIS A 17 -3.21 -5.94 -17.95
CA HIS A 17 -2.84 -6.67 -16.73
C HIS A 17 -1.87 -7.84 -17.00
N GLU A 18 -1.93 -8.45 -18.19
CA GLU A 18 -1.02 -9.49 -18.66
C GLU A 18 0.46 -9.05 -18.68
N LEU A 19 0.75 -7.75 -18.76
CA LEU A 19 2.12 -7.22 -18.66
C LEU A 19 2.75 -7.46 -17.27
N LEU A 20 1.94 -7.80 -16.28
CA LEU A 20 2.37 -8.06 -14.91
C LEU A 20 2.86 -9.51 -14.70
N ASN A 21 2.72 -10.37 -15.71
CA ASN A 21 3.12 -11.77 -15.62
C ASN A 21 4.62 -11.91 -15.29
N GLY A 22 4.95 -12.73 -14.29
CA GLY A 22 6.34 -12.90 -13.83
C GLY A 22 6.96 -11.66 -13.17
N LYS A 23 6.15 -10.69 -12.69
CA LYS A 23 6.64 -9.46 -12.02
C LYS A 23 6.19 -9.39 -10.57
N ILE A 24 7.03 -8.76 -9.74
CA ILE A 24 6.59 -8.16 -8.47
C ILE A 24 6.14 -6.74 -8.76
N VAL A 25 4.87 -6.46 -8.49
CA VAL A 25 4.25 -5.15 -8.70
C VAL A 25 4.00 -4.52 -7.34
N TYR A 26 4.49 -3.30 -7.15
CA TYR A 26 4.12 -2.46 -6.02
C TYR A 26 3.38 -1.23 -6.52
N ALA A 27 2.17 -1.01 -6.00
CA ALA A 27 1.33 0.13 -6.34
C ALA A 27 0.90 0.89 -5.08
N LEU A 28 1.47 2.08 -4.88
CA LEU A 28 0.95 3.06 -3.94
C LEU A 28 -0.26 3.78 -4.56
N SER A 29 -1.34 3.03 -4.77
CA SER A 29 -2.54 3.49 -5.46
C SER A 29 -3.80 2.96 -4.79
N CYS A 30 -4.76 3.87 -4.55
CA CYS A 30 -6.01 3.62 -3.86
C CYS A 30 -6.82 2.51 -4.53
N LYS A 31 -7.35 1.58 -3.74
CA LYS A 31 -8.25 0.49 -4.18
C LYS A 31 -7.68 -0.41 -5.28
N SER A 32 -6.42 -0.23 -5.68
CA SER A 32 -5.79 -0.98 -6.78
C SER A 32 -5.69 -2.47 -6.48
N GLY A 33 -5.56 -2.85 -5.20
CA GLY A 33 -5.58 -4.25 -4.76
C GLY A 33 -6.92 -4.95 -4.99
N ASN A 34 -8.03 -4.23 -5.11
CA ASN A 34 -9.35 -4.83 -5.36
C ASN A 34 -9.59 -5.20 -6.82
N ILE A 35 -8.94 -4.50 -7.75
CA ILE A 35 -9.16 -4.64 -9.19
C ILE A 35 -7.89 -5.21 -9.82
N LEU A 36 -6.85 -4.40 -9.98
CA LEU A 36 -5.61 -4.80 -10.63
C LEU A 36 -4.89 -5.90 -9.86
N GLY A 37 -4.86 -5.82 -8.53
CA GLY A 37 -4.24 -6.84 -7.69
C GLY A 37 -4.89 -8.21 -7.82
N LYS A 38 -6.21 -8.28 -7.95
CA LYS A 38 -6.92 -9.55 -8.18
C LYS A 38 -6.63 -10.13 -9.55
N ARG A 39 -6.48 -9.29 -10.58
CA ARG A 39 -6.08 -9.73 -11.93
C ARG A 39 -4.64 -10.22 -11.96
N ALA A 40 -3.73 -9.51 -11.30
CA ALA A 40 -2.35 -9.94 -11.17
C ALA A 40 -2.25 -11.30 -10.46
N TYR A 41 -3.10 -11.55 -9.46
CA TYR A 41 -3.17 -12.85 -8.77
C TYR A 41 -3.59 -14.02 -9.68
N GLU A 42 -4.38 -13.76 -10.73
CA GLU A 42 -4.79 -14.78 -11.70
C GLU A 42 -3.65 -15.16 -12.67
N LEU A 43 -2.55 -14.39 -12.70
CA LEU A 43 -1.39 -14.65 -13.57
C LEU A 43 -0.38 -15.55 -12.89
N GLU A 44 0.31 -16.36 -13.70
CA GLU A 44 1.37 -17.22 -13.21
C GLU A 44 2.59 -16.39 -12.76
N ASN A 45 3.17 -16.74 -11.61
CA ASN A 45 4.42 -16.14 -11.10
C ASN A 45 4.38 -14.61 -10.91
N ALA A 46 3.20 -14.01 -10.79
CA ALA A 46 3.06 -12.60 -10.43
C ALA A 46 2.84 -12.44 -8.92
N ALA A 47 3.35 -11.32 -8.38
CA ALA A 47 3.05 -10.86 -7.04
C ALA A 47 2.63 -9.40 -7.08
N TYR A 48 1.64 -9.03 -6.28
CA TYR A 48 1.09 -7.68 -6.24
C TYR A 48 0.97 -7.17 -4.81
N ILE A 49 1.61 -6.05 -4.53
CA ILE A 49 1.53 -5.32 -3.27
C ILE A 49 0.82 -4.00 -3.53
N GLY A 50 -0.28 -3.75 -2.84
CA GLY A 50 -1.05 -2.51 -2.98
C GLY A 50 -2.12 -2.38 -1.92
N TYR A 51 -3.18 -1.62 -2.19
CA TYR A 51 -4.20 -1.29 -1.18
C TYR A 51 -5.61 -1.66 -1.65
N LYS A 52 -6.39 -2.28 -0.76
CA LYS A 52 -7.81 -2.60 -0.99
C LYS A 52 -8.76 -1.45 -0.69
N ASP A 53 -8.25 -0.33 -0.18
CA ASP A 53 -9.01 0.89 0.05
C ASP A 53 -8.12 2.11 -0.22
N ASP A 54 -8.63 3.30 0.08
CA ASP A 54 -7.88 4.55 -0.08
C ASP A 54 -6.64 4.57 0.83
N PHE A 55 -5.50 4.94 0.24
CA PHE A 55 -4.28 5.24 0.99
C PHE A 55 -4.39 6.67 1.52
N VAL A 56 -4.40 6.81 2.84
CA VAL A 56 -4.63 8.10 3.51
C VAL A 56 -3.39 8.55 4.26
N PHE A 57 -3.08 9.84 4.20
CA PHE A 57 -1.99 10.44 4.97
C PHE A 57 -2.28 11.90 5.23
N MET A 58 -1.73 12.42 6.33
CA MET A 58 -1.74 13.85 6.61
C MET A 58 -0.54 14.50 5.95
N MET A 59 -0.68 15.71 5.45
CA MET A 59 0.41 16.46 4.82
C MET A 59 0.29 17.93 5.14
N ASP A 60 1.43 18.60 5.31
CA ASP A 60 1.53 20.05 5.34
C ASP A 60 1.84 20.57 3.92
N GLU A 61 1.12 21.63 3.49
CA GLU A 61 1.21 22.19 2.14
C GLU A 61 2.63 22.66 1.80
N ASP A 62 3.38 23.13 2.80
CA ASP A 62 4.78 23.58 2.65
C ASP A 62 5.72 22.44 2.20
N TYR A 63 5.28 21.19 2.32
CA TYR A 63 6.06 19.99 2.03
C TYR A 63 5.51 19.16 0.88
N THR A 64 4.60 19.71 0.08
CA THR A 64 3.94 19.02 -1.05
C THR A 64 4.92 18.24 -1.95
N PHE A 65 6.12 18.80 -2.20
CA PHE A 65 7.14 18.16 -3.05
C PHE A 65 8.23 17.39 -2.27
N LYS A 66 8.18 17.40 -0.94
CA LYS A 66 9.18 16.78 -0.06
C LYS A 66 8.50 16.11 1.15
N PRO A 67 7.57 15.16 0.94
CA PRO A 67 6.76 14.60 2.02
C PRO A 67 7.57 13.79 3.05
N LEU A 68 8.77 13.31 2.71
CA LEU A 68 9.68 12.70 3.70
C LEU A 68 10.27 13.70 4.71
N ASN A 69 10.26 15.00 4.39
CA ASN A 69 10.73 16.07 5.28
C ASN A 69 9.61 16.62 6.18
N ASP A 70 8.35 16.33 5.85
CA ASP A 70 7.18 16.75 6.61
C ASP A 70 6.97 15.83 7.82
N PRO A 71 6.99 16.34 9.06
CA PRO A 71 6.71 15.53 10.24
C PRO A 71 5.35 14.80 10.18
N LYS A 72 4.34 15.37 9.53
CA LYS A 72 2.98 14.80 9.40
C LYS A 72 2.92 13.65 8.39
N SER A 73 3.44 13.82 7.18
CA SER A 73 3.40 12.76 6.15
C SER A 73 4.53 11.73 6.23
N ARG A 74 5.69 12.09 6.78
CA ARG A 74 6.85 11.19 6.94
C ARG A 74 6.53 9.80 7.50
N PRO A 75 5.78 9.62 8.60
CA PRO A 75 5.50 8.27 9.12
C PRO A 75 4.75 7.38 8.13
N PHE A 76 3.93 7.95 7.24
CA PHE A 76 3.23 7.23 6.20
C PHE A 76 4.17 6.86 5.06
N MET A 77 4.97 7.82 4.60
CA MET A 77 5.91 7.64 3.49
C MET A 77 7.04 6.68 3.84
N GLU A 78 7.57 6.73 5.05
CA GLU A 78 8.56 5.76 5.53
C GLU A 78 8.01 4.34 5.49
N ALA A 79 6.75 4.16 5.90
CA ALA A 79 6.12 2.85 5.94
C ALA A 79 5.78 2.33 4.54
N SER A 80 5.21 3.15 3.65
CA SER A 80 4.92 2.74 2.27
C SER A 80 6.21 2.44 1.49
N ASN A 81 7.22 3.32 1.57
CA ASN A 81 8.50 3.15 0.86
C ASN A 81 9.29 1.92 1.35
N GLN A 82 9.00 1.42 2.56
CA GLN A 82 9.62 0.21 3.09
C GLN A 82 9.39 -1.01 2.20
N VAL A 83 8.30 -1.05 1.41
CA VAL A 83 8.08 -2.12 0.41
C VAL A 83 9.23 -2.11 -0.60
N MET A 84 9.42 -1.00 -1.32
CA MET A 84 10.46 -0.88 -2.35
C MET A 84 11.87 -1.08 -1.78
N ILE A 85 12.14 -0.51 -0.60
CA ILE A 85 13.44 -0.69 0.08
C ILE A 85 13.70 -2.17 0.35
N SER A 86 12.68 -2.95 0.70
CA SER A 86 12.83 -4.38 0.98
C SER A 86 13.02 -5.19 -0.30
N LEU A 87 12.25 -4.89 -1.34
CA LEU A 87 12.37 -5.54 -2.66
C LEU A 87 13.77 -5.33 -3.25
N LEU A 88 14.28 -4.09 -3.23
CA LEU A 88 15.64 -3.76 -3.69
C LEU A 88 16.74 -4.50 -2.91
N LYS A 89 16.43 -4.99 -1.70
CA LYS A 89 17.34 -5.81 -0.88
C LYS A 89 17.16 -7.32 -1.12
N GLY A 90 16.49 -7.71 -2.20
CA GLY A 90 16.25 -9.11 -2.57
C GLY A 90 15.30 -9.83 -1.62
N LYS A 91 14.35 -9.11 -1.03
CA LYS A 91 13.29 -9.74 -0.21
C LYS A 91 12.10 -10.09 -1.08
N SER A 92 11.46 -11.21 -0.74
CA SER A 92 10.23 -11.65 -1.41
C SER A 92 9.12 -10.60 -1.24
N ALA A 93 8.12 -10.64 -2.12
CA ALA A 93 6.97 -9.73 -2.04
C ALA A 93 6.24 -9.81 -0.67
N LYS A 94 6.12 -11.02 -0.12
CA LYS A 94 5.49 -11.26 1.19
C LYS A 94 6.28 -10.61 2.32
N GLU A 95 7.60 -10.80 2.37
CA GLU A 95 8.47 -10.17 3.37
C GLU A 95 8.48 -8.64 3.23
N ALA A 96 8.54 -8.12 2.00
CA ALA A 96 8.52 -6.68 1.74
C ALA A 96 7.22 -6.03 2.21
N SER A 97 6.08 -6.66 1.91
CA SER A 97 4.77 -6.23 2.39
C SER A 97 4.69 -6.28 3.91
N GLN A 98 5.12 -7.38 4.53
CA GLN A 98 5.09 -7.52 5.99
C GLN A 98 5.93 -6.46 6.69
N LYS A 99 7.14 -6.17 6.20
CA LYS A 99 8.00 -5.11 6.76
C LYS A 99 7.37 -3.73 6.70
N SER A 100 6.65 -3.44 5.62
CA SER A 100 5.90 -2.18 5.49
C SER A 100 4.74 -2.11 6.48
N ILE A 101 3.96 -3.18 6.62
CA ILE A 101 2.88 -3.30 7.63
C ILE A 101 3.44 -3.11 9.05
N ASP A 102 4.58 -3.73 9.37
CA ASP A 102 5.22 -3.60 10.67
C ASP A 102 5.71 -2.17 10.90
N LYS A 103 6.23 -1.50 9.87
CA LYS A 103 6.63 -0.09 9.96
C LYS A 103 5.42 0.82 10.20
N PHE A 104 4.27 0.58 9.56
CA PHE A 104 3.01 1.28 9.88
C PHE A 104 2.62 1.09 11.34
N LYS A 105 2.61 -0.17 11.83
CA LYS A 105 2.25 -0.49 13.22
C LYS A 105 3.20 0.15 14.24
N ASN A 106 4.50 0.17 13.95
CA ASN A 106 5.50 0.81 14.80
C ASN A 106 5.28 2.32 14.88
N ASN A 107 4.98 2.97 13.75
CA ASN A 107 4.68 4.40 13.72
C ASN A 107 3.35 4.71 14.43
N TYR A 108 2.33 3.85 14.27
CA TYR A 108 1.07 3.93 15.00
C TYR A 108 1.29 3.87 16.51
N GLN A 109 2.05 2.89 17.00
CA GLN A 109 2.36 2.74 18.42
C GLN A 109 3.10 3.95 18.97
N LYS A 110 4.09 4.47 18.23
CA LYS A 110 4.84 5.67 18.64
C LYS A 110 3.92 6.86 18.86
N LEU A 111 3.03 7.15 17.90
CA LEU A 111 2.11 8.29 17.98
C LEU A 111 1.14 8.18 19.17
N LEU A 112 0.62 6.97 19.46
CA LEU A 112 -0.22 6.76 20.63
C LEU A 112 0.51 6.99 21.96
N THR A 113 1.83 6.85 21.97
CA THR A 113 2.66 7.01 23.18
C THR A 113 3.32 8.39 23.31
N SER A 114 3.37 9.22 22.25
CA SER A 114 4.26 10.40 22.21
C SER A 114 3.61 11.77 22.50
N ASN A 115 2.30 11.91 22.44
CA ASN A 115 1.48 13.02 22.97
C ASN A 115 0.06 12.83 22.44
N THR A 116 -0.96 13.13 23.24
CA THR A 116 -2.37 12.86 22.89
C THR A 116 -3.06 14.08 22.29
N ASP A 117 -2.40 14.74 21.34
CA ASP A 117 -3.08 15.76 20.54
C ASP A 117 -3.92 15.12 19.42
N ILE A 118 -4.88 15.89 18.89
CA ILE A 118 -5.85 15.38 17.93
C ILE A 118 -5.23 15.01 16.59
N ASP A 119 -4.15 15.68 16.17
CA ASP A 119 -3.43 15.38 14.93
C ASP A 119 -2.71 14.03 15.09
N SER A 120 -2.04 13.81 16.23
CA SER A 120 -1.38 12.54 16.55
C SER A 120 -2.36 11.36 16.58
N LEU A 121 -3.56 11.54 17.16
CA LEU A 121 -4.60 10.52 17.16
C LEU A 121 -5.15 10.23 15.76
N THR A 122 -5.38 11.28 14.96
CA THR A 122 -5.85 11.15 13.57
C THR A 122 -4.80 10.44 12.72
N ALA A 123 -3.54 10.83 12.84
CA ALA A 123 -2.43 10.19 12.15
C ALA A 123 -2.30 8.71 12.52
N ALA A 124 -2.45 8.38 13.81
CA ALA A 124 -2.45 6.99 14.27
C ALA A 124 -3.58 6.17 13.61
N GLN A 125 -4.81 6.71 13.56
CA GLN A 125 -5.93 6.04 12.88
C GLN A 125 -5.64 5.78 11.40
N PHE A 126 -5.06 6.76 10.69
CA PHE A 126 -4.68 6.62 9.28
C PHE A 126 -3.55 5.60 9.06
N LEU A 127 -2.55 5.54 9.94
CA LEU A 127 -1.49 4.53 9.86
C LEU A 127 -2.07 3.12 10.04
N TRP A 128 -2.96 2.95 11.02
CA TRP A 128 -3.65 1.68 11.24
C TRP A 128 -4.54 1.28 10.06
N TRP A 129 -5.23 2.26 9.47
CA TRP A 129 -6.04 2.07 8.26
C TRP A 129 -5.19 1.57 7.10
N ASN A 130 -4.09 2.25 6.78
CA ASN A 130 -3.19 1.84 5.70
C ASN A 130 -2.61 0.44 5.94
N ALA A 131 -2.20 0.13 7.18
CA ALA A 131 -1.70 -1.20 7.54
C ALA A 131 -2.73 -2.31 7.30
N ARG A 132 -4.00 -2.08 7.65
CA ARG A 132 -5.09 -3.06 7.48
C ARG A 132 -5.56 -3.20 6.03
N ASN A 133 -5.34 -2.16 5.23
CA ASN A 133 -5.76 -2.10 3.85
C ASN A 133 -4.65 -2.44 2.85
N GLN A 134 -3.39 -2.52 3.28
CA GLN A 134 -2.34 -3.10 2.46
C GLN A 134 -2.59 -4.61 2.24
N VAL A 135 -2.41 -5.05 1.01
CA VAL A 135 -2.51 -6.44 0.59
C VAL A 135 -1.25 -6.88 -0.14
N CYS A 136 -0.91 -8.15 -0.02
CA CYS A 136 0.04 -8.85 -0.88
C CYS A 136 -0.69 -10.04 -1.48
N LEU A 137 -0.83 -10.07 -2.80
CA LEU A 137 -1.53 -11.09 -3.55
C LEU A 137 -0.54 -11.82 -4.45
N GLY A 138 -0.66 -13.13 -4.57
CA GLY A 138 0.26 -13.95 -5.37
C GLY A 138 1.63 -14.10 -4.70
N GLY A 139 2.64 -14.48 -5.50
CA GLY A 139 4.00 -14.76 -5.04
C GLY A 139 4.08 -16.04 -4.19
N GLY A 140 4.39 -17.16 -4.84
CA GLY A 140 5.05 -18.29 -4.16
C GLY A 140 6.46 -17.88 -3.71
N GLU A 141 7.14 -18.73 -2.93
CA GLU A 141 8.50 -18.46 -2.39
C GLU A 141 9.56 -18.17 -3.47
N GLU A 142 9.26 -18.43 -4.74
CA GLU A 142 10.17 -18.35 -5.89
C GLU A 142 10.21 -16.98 -6.59
N VAL A 143 9.30 -16.05 -6.27
CA VAL A 143 9.32 -14.70 -6.86
C VAL A 143 10.19 -13.78 -5.99
N ILE A 144 11.50 -13.79 -6.27
CA ILE A 144 12.54 -12.96 -5.64
C ILE A 144 13.22 -12.09 -6.69
#